data_AF-A0A0G4KU28-F1
#
_entry.id   AF-A0A0G4KU28-F1
#
_cell.length_a   1.000
_cell.length_b   1.000
_cell.length_c   1.000
_cell.angle_alpha   90.00
_cell.angle_beta   90.00
_cell.angle_gamma   90.00
#
_symmetry.space_group_name_H-M   'P 1'
#
loop_
_entity.id
_entity.type
_entity.pdbx_description
1 polymer ?
#
loop_
_entity_poly.entity_id
_entity_poly.type
_entity_poly.pdbx_seq_one_letter_code
_entity_poly.pdbx_strand_id
1 'polypeptide(L)'
;MLSYRTMTWFLPPSAWVLDQQLTLPPTLYQTSVLNDFVHGLQSWLVRYLRQGHSPLIHRRLYTETHMPQDMRDAIAAIALSQTATPDNEYIISPISSAYLSALLIRYANDRHVVVPNLSTAAHLARTQALLIHVLLGLLSPSIRRRAEAESQLDTLLRWTRQLWDSANHDAATSSLVPLGTPAANPITGLYRAFILTESVRRTYLIAHITAGVYLNLRSSGPPYSHACRGDVYITQRAGLWDAAGAARWEATVLGACPLFLHCLRGHDLPEVGIAAADVDEFVRHLFTVLWEADEVERWTMRTGGEVTAAY
;
A
#
# COMPACT_ATOMS: atom_id res chain seq x y z
N MET A 1 29.44 -12.68 6.26
CA MET A 1 28.94 -11.48 6.99
C MET A 1 28.48 -10.35 6.07
N LEU A 2 29.09 -10.10 4.90
CA LEU A 2 28.62 -9.11 3.93
C LEU A 2 27.20 -9.41 3.38
N SER A 3 26.90 -10.68 3.07
CA SER A 3 25.59 -11.11 2.55
C SER A 3 24.41 -10.82 3.49
N TYR A 4 24.60 -10.91 4.81
CA TYR A 4 23.51 -10.74 5.77
C TYR A 4 23.11 -9.26 5.94
N ARG A 5 24.09 -8.34 5.95
CA ARG A 5 23.80 -6.89 5.97
C ARG A 5 23.03 -6.43 4.73
N THR A 6 23.31 -7.04 3.58
CA THR A 6 22.57 -6.76 2.34
C THR A 6 21.13 -7.26 2.39
N MET A 7 20.81 -8.26 3.20
CA MET A 7 19.47 -8.88 3.28
C MET A 7 18.56 -8.29 4.37
N THR A 8 19.08 -7.42 5.22
CA THR A 8 18.33 -6.82 6.34
C THR A 8 18.13 -5.31 6.19
N TRP A 9 18.35 -4.73 5.01
CA TRP A 9 18.31 -3.27 4.77
C TRP A 9 17.00 -2.59 5.23
N PHE A 10 15.90 -3.34 5.22
CA PHE A 10 14.56 -2.87 5.55
C PHE A 10 14.18 -2.98 7.04
N LEU A 11 15.05 -3.57 7.87
CA LEU A 11 14.77 -3.84 9.29
C LEU A 11 15.22 -2.73 10.28
N PRO A 12 16.36 -2.05 10.10
CA PRO A 12 16.85 -1.08 11.09
C PRO A 12 15.81 0.00 11.42
N PRO A 13 15.81 0.56 12.64
CA PRO A 13 14.93 1.67 13.00
C PRO A 13 15.04 2.87 12.06
N SER A 14 16.21 3.10 11.44
CA SER A 14 16.39 4.15 10.42
C SER A 14 15.51 3.96 9.18
N ALA A 15 15.08 2.72 8.87
CA ALA A 15 14.18 2.39 7.78
C ALA A 15 12.70 2.74 8.06
N TRP A 16 12.42 3.30 9.25
CA TRP A 16 11.07 3.69 9.72
C TRP A 16 10.97 5.19 10.06
N VAL A 17 12.02 5.96 9.74
CA VAL A 17 12.02 7.42 9.90
C VAL A 17 11.18 8.04 8.78
N LEU A 18 10.23 8.91 9.17
CA LEU A 18 9.42 9.70 8.25
C LEU A 18 10.20 10.95 7.84
N ASP A 19 10.37 11.18 6.54
CA ASP A 19 10.97 12.42 6.04
C ASP A 19 9.89 13.49 5.85
N GLN A 20 9.85 14.45 6.78
CA GLN A 20 8.86 15.53 6.79
C GLN A 20 9.19 16.71 5.87
N GLN A 21 10.33 16.70 5.18
CA GLN A 21 10.84 17.87 4.44
C GLN A 21 10.38 17.93 2.97
N LEU A 22 9.58 16.97 2.51
CA LEU A 22 9.15 16.91 1.12
C LEU A 22 7.82 17.63 0.89
N THR A 23 7.86 18.62 0.00
CA THR A 23 6.67 19.30 -0.52
C THR A 23 6.12 18.48 -1.68
N LEU A 24 4.82 18.20 -1.66
CA LEU A 24 4.20 17.46 -2.76
C LEU A 24 4.21 18.30 -4.06
N PRO A 25 4.38 17.65 -5.22
CA PRO A 25 4.46 18.33 -6.49
C PRO A 25 3.09 18.87 -6.96
N PRO A 26 3.07 19.95 -7.78
CA PRO A 26 1.83 20.55 -8.27
C PRO A 26 1.01 19.66 -9.23
N THR A 27 1.59 18.57 -9.72
CA THR A 27 0.98 17.66 -10.70
C THR A 27 -0.22 16.90 -10.15
N LEU A 28 -0.29 16.73 -8.82
CA LEU A 28 -1.44 16.19 -8.09
C LEU A 28 -2.75 16.98 -8.28
N TYR A 29 -2.69 18.16 -8.91
CA TYR A 29 -3.85 19.01 -9.13
C TYR A 29 -4.57 18.76 -10.48
N GLN A 30 -4.06 17.87 -11.34
CA GLN A 30 -4.67 17.56 -12.64
C GLN A 30 -5.70 16.42 -12.55
N THR A 31 -6.94 16.64 -12.99
CA THR A 31 -8.03 15.66 -12.89
C THR A 31 -7.77 14.35 -13.66
N SER A 32 -7.10 14.40 -14.81
CA SER A 32 -6.76 13.20 -15.61
C SER A 32 -5.82 12.25 -14.85
N VAL A 33 -4.73 12.80 -14.31
CA VAL A 33 -3.75 12.08 -13.49
C VAL A 33 -4.41 11.39 -12.29
N LEU A 34 -5.38 12.05 -11.67
CA LEU A 34 -6.12 11.52 -10.53
C LEU A 34 -7.05 10.38 -10.94
N ASN A 35 -7.70 10.46 -12.11
CA ASN A 35 -8.52 9.39 -12.64
C ASN A 35 -7.69 8.14 -12.99
N ASP A 36 -6.51 8.31 -13.60
CA ASP A 36 -5.61 7.20 -13.93
C ASP A 36 -5.10 6.51 -12.65
N PHE A 37 -4.72 7.29 -11.64
CA PHE A 37 -4.35 6.77 -10.32
C PHE A 37 -5.47 5.91 -9.72
N VAL A 38 -6.70 6.44 -9.75
CA VAL A 38 -7.91 5.77 -9.27
C VAL A 38 -8.18 4.46 -10.01
N HIS A 39 -8.09 4.47 -11.35
CA HIS A 39 -8.32 3.27 -12.16
C HIS A 39 -7.29 2.18 -11.85
N GLY A 40 -6.02 2.54 -11.67
CA GLY A 40 -5.01 1.55 -11.26
C GLY A 40 -5.27 0.96 -9.87
N LEU A 41 -5.79 1.75 -8.91
CA LEU A 41 -6.19 1.18 -7.62
C LEU A 41 -7.36 0.20 -7.76
N GLN A 42 -8.35 0.49 -8.61
CA GLN A 42 -9.45 -0.44 -8.88
C GLN A 42 -8.93 -1.73 -9.52
N SER A 43 -8.05 -1.63 -10.51
CA SER A 43 -7.48 -2.80 -11.19
C SER A 43 -6.68 -3.66 -10.20
N TRP A 44 -5.97 -3.07 -9.24
CA TRP A 44 -5.28 -3.80 -8.18
C TRP A 44 -6.22 -4.57 -7.25
N LEU A 45 -7.37 -4.00 -6.89
CA LEU A 45 -8.38 -4.70 -6.08
C LEU A 45 -8.98 -5.89 -6.84
N VAL A 46 -9.29 -5.70 -8.13
CA VAL A 46 -9.79 -6.78 -9.00
C VAL A 46 -8.74 -7.86 -9.20
N ARG A 47 -7.47 -7.48 -9.41
CA ARG A 47 -6.35 -8.40 -9.51
C ARG A 47 -6.17 -9.22 -8.24
N TYR A 48 -6.29 -8.59 -7.06
CA TYR A 48 -6.24 -9.29 -5.78
C TYR A 48 -7.35 -10.35 -5.68
N LEU A 49 -8.59 -10.00 -6.03
CA LEU A 49 -9.72 -10.93 -6.04
C LEU A 49 -9.48 -12.12 -6.98
N ARG A 50 -8.92 -11.89 -8.17
CA ARG A 50 -8.77 -12.92 -9.22
C ARG A 50 -7.51 -13.78 -9.05
N GLN A 51 -6.41 -13.20 -8.58
CA GLN A 51 -5.08 -13.83 -8.57
C GLN A 51 -4.56 -14.12 -7.15
N GLY A 52 -5.25 -13.63 -6.12
CA GLY A 52 -4.80 -13.75 -4.72
C GLY A 52 -3.64 -12.83 -4.36
N HIS A 53 -3.25 -11.90 -5.25
CA HIS A 53 -2.23 -10.89 -4.99
C HIS A 53 -2.41 -9.66 -5.88
N SER A 54 -1.77 -8.55 -5.50
CA SER A 54 -1.71 -7.33 -6.29
C SER A 54 -0.42 -6.56 -5.93
N PRO A 55 -0.11 -5.44 -6.62
CA PRO A 55 0.98 -4.57 -6.20
C PRO A 55 0.82 -4.03 -4.77
N LEU A 56 -0.41 -3.97 -4.23
CA LEU A 56 -0.67 -3.58 -2.84
C LEU A 56 -0.61 -4.75 -1.84
N ILE A 57 -1.11 -5.93 -2.21
CA ILE A 57 -1.23 -7.08 -1.31
C ILE A 57 -0.40 -8.26 -1.83
N HIS A 58 0.64 -8.63 -1.08
CA HIS A 58 1.57 -9.68 -1.47
C HIS A 58 0.92 -11.08 -1.41
N ARG A 59 1.28 -11.95 -2.37
CA ARG A 59 0.72 -13.31 -2.51
C ARG A 59 0.94 -14.23 -1.31
N ARG A 60 1.92 -13.92 -0.44
CA ARG A 60 2.25 -14.73 0.75
C ARG A 60 1.77 -14.09 2.05
N LEU A 61 1.20 -12.88 2.02
CA LEU A 61 0.87 -12.13 3.24
C LEU A 61 -0.19 -12.85 4.10
N TYR A 62 -1.24 -13.37 3.47
CA TYR A 62 -2.38 -14.01 4.16
C TYR A 62 -2.55 -15.49 3.82
N THR A 63 -1.65 -16.10 3.04
CA THR A 63 -1.79 -17.51 2.61
C THR A 63 -1.21 -18.52 3.60
N GLU A 64 -0.21 -18.11 4.39
CA GLU A 64 0.49 -19.01 5.31
C GLU A 64 -0.23 -19.15 6.66
N THR A 65 -1.10 -18.19 6.98
CA THR A 65 -1.94 -18.17 8.18
C THR A 65 -3.41 -18.17 7.77
N HIS A 66 -4.30 -18.45 8.71
CA HIS A 66 -5.73 -18.28 8.46
C HIS A 66 -6.02 -16.79 8.20
N MET A 67 -6.50 -16.47 6.99
CA MET A 67 -6.83 -15.09 6.59
C MET A 67 -7.76 -14.41 7.62
N PRO A 68 -7.40 -13.22 8.14
CA PRO A 68 -8.22 -12.51 9.11
C PRO A 68 -9.63 -12.24 8.60
N GLN A 69 -10.61 -12.23 9.50
CA GLN A 69 -12.01 -11.97 9.15
C GLN A 69 -12.17 -10.65 8.38
N ASP A 70 -11.46 -9.61 8.80
CA ASP A 70 -11.51 -8.28 8.20
C ASP A 70 -11.12 -8.31 6.71
N MET A 71 -10.11 -9.11 6.36
CA MET A 71 -9.68 -9.28 4.97
C MET A 71 -10.65 -10.15 4.17
N ARG A 72 -11.29 -11.15 4.78
CA ARG A 72 -12.34 -11.96 4.11
C ARG A 72 -13.53 -11.08 3.72
N ASP A 73 -13.99 -10.26 4.64
CA ASP A 73 -15.12 -9.34 4.42
C ASP A 73 -14.75 -8.27 3.37
N ALA A 74 -13.51 -7.78 3.37
CA ALA A 74 -13.01 -6.86 2.35
C ALA A 74 -12.97 -7.51 0.95
N ILE A 75 -12.51 -8.76 0.82
CA ILE A 75 -12.53 -9.50 -0.46
C ILE A 75 -13.97 -9.70 -0.96
N ALA A 76 -14.90 -10.05 -0.06
CA ALA A 76 -16.31 -10.16 -0.40
C ALA A 76 -16.87 -8.81 -0.89
N ALA A 77 -16.49 -7.69 -0.27
CA ALA A 77 -16.88 -6.37 -0.72
C ALA A 77 -16.32 -6.02 -2.12
N ILE A 78 -15.08 -6.43 -2.44
CA ILE A 78 -14.54 -6.30 -3.81
C ILE A 78 -15.42 -7.08 -4.78
N ALA A 79 -15.73 -8.35 -4.49
CA ALA A 79 -16.58 -9.17 -5.36
C ALA A 79 -17.97 -8.56 -5.58
N LEU A 80 -18.61 -8.07 -4.51
CA LEU A 80 -19.90 -7.38 -4.61
C LEU A 80 -19.81 -6.13 -5.48
N SER A 81 -18.75 -5.33 -5.34
CA SER A 81 -18.56 -4.12 -6.15
C SER A 81 -18.43 -4.42 -7.64
N GLN A 82 -17.86 -5.57 -8.02
CA GLN A 82 -17.75 -6.01 -9.42
C GLN A 82 -19.08 -6.42 -10.04
N THR A 83 -20.05 -6.79 -9.20
CA THR A 83 -21.40 -7.19 -9.62
C THR A 83 -22.42 -6.05 -9.51
N ALA A 84 -21.97 -4.86 -9.09
CA ALA A 84 -22.84 -3.72 -8.88
C ALA A 84 -23.33 -3.13 -10.20
N THR A 85 -24.64 -2.92 -10.27
CA THR A 85 -25.36 -2.32 -11.39
C THR A 85 -26.36 -1.31 -10.82
N PRO A 86 -26.85 -0.34 -11.61
CA PRO A 86 -27.88 0.57 -11.15
C PRO A 86 -29.11 -0.14 -10.57
N ASP A 87 -29.47 -1.31 -11.12
CA ASP A 87 -30.67 -2.06 -10.72
C ASP A 87 -30.51 -2.80 -9.39
N ASN A 88 -29.31 -3.22 -8.99
CA ASN A 88 -29.08 -3.99 -7.76
C ASN A 88 -28.33 -3.22 -6.67
N GLU A 89 -27.98 -1.95 -6.91
CA GLU A 89 -27.25 -1.10 -5.96
C GLU A 89 -27.97 -0.97 -4.62
N TYR A 90 -29.31 -0.99 -4.62
CA TYR A 90 -30.11 -0.94 -3.40
C TYR A 90 -29.90 -2.15 -2.47
N ILE A 91 -29.43 -3.28 -3.01
CA ILE A 91 -29.08 -4.51 -2.28
C ILE A 91 -27.61 -4.46 -1.85
N ILE A 92 -26.72 -4.09 -2.78
CA ILE A 92 -25.26 -4.16 -2.57
C ILE A 92 -24.78 -3.07 -1.58
N SER A 93 -25.35 -1.88 -1.64
CA SER A 93 -24.99 -0.76 -0.77
C SER A 93 -25.13 -1.13 0.73
N PRO A 94 -26.31 -1.60 1.23
CA PRO A 94 -26.45 -2.00 2.63
C PRO A 94 -25.50 -3.12 3.06
N ILE A 95 -25.27 -4.13 2.21
CA ILE A 95 -24.36 -5.24 2.54
C ILE A 95 -22.92 -4.71 2.68
N SER A 96 -22.49 -3.85 1.76
CA SER A 96 -21.15 -3.22 1.82
C SER A 96 -20.98 -2.36 3.07
N SER A 97 -22.00 -1.58 3.43
CA SER A 97 -22.03 -0.77 4.65
C SER A 97 -22.03 -1.64 5.92
N ALA A 98 -22.68 -2.80 5.90
CA ALA A 98 -22.66 -3.74 7.02
C ALA A 98 -21.26 -4.33 7.27
N TYR A 99 -20.51 -4.68 6.22
CA TYR A 99 -19.11 -5.13 6.36
C TYR A 99 -18.22 -4.04 6.98
N LEU A 100 -18.32 -2.81 6.47
CA LEU A 100 -17.59 -1.67 7.01
C LEU A 100 -17.97 -1.40 8.48
N SER A 101 -19.27 -1.42 8.78
CA SER A 101 -19.78 -1.21 10.14
C SER A 101 -19.27 -2.29 11.11
N ALA A 102 -19.29 -3.56 10.69
CA ALA A 102 -18.76 -4.67 11.49
C ALA A 102 -17.26 -4.51 11.78
N LEU A 103 -16.47 -4.08 10.79
CA LEU A 103 -15.05 -3.76 10.96
C LEU A 103 -14.85 -2.63 11.99
N LEU A 104 -15.59 -1.54 11.86
CA LEU A 104 -15.48 -0.39 12.76
C LEU A 104 -15.92 -0.74 14.19
N ILE A 105 -16.99 -1.53 14.35
CA ILE A 105 -17.46 -2.00 15.65
C ILE A 105 -16.41 -2.89 16.34
N ARG A 106 -15.78 -3.81 15.58
CA ARG A 106 -14.74 -4.71 16.10
C ARG A 106 -13.57 -3.95 16.72
N TYR A 107 -13.25 -2.78 16.18
CA TYR A 107 -12.14 -1.93 16.61
C TYR A 107 -12.59 -0.60 17.23
N ALA A 108 -13.84 -0.47 17.68
CA ALA A 108 -14.42 0.80 18.15
C ALA A 108 -13.72 1.37 19.40
N ASN A 109 -13.15 0.50 20.23
CA ASN A 109 -12.42 0.89 21.45
C ASN A 109 -11.06 1.55 21.18
N ASP A 110 -10.59 1.57 19.92
CA ASP A 110 -9.31 2.20 19.53
C ASP A 110 -9.31 3.74 19.57
N ARG A 111 -10.41 4.34 20.03
CA ARG A 111 -10.54 5.79 20.20
C ARG A 111 -9.72 6.34 21.38
N HIS A 112 -9.33 5.49 22.33
CA HIS A 112 -8.61 5.89 23.55
C HIS A 112 -7.44 4.94 23.89
N VAL A 113 -6.26 5.23 23.34
CA VAL A 113 -4.88 4.97 23.85
C VAL A 113 -4.45 3.55 24.26
N VAL A 114 -5.32 2.56 24.48
CA VAL A 114 -4.89 1.18 24.78
C VAL A 114 -5.72 0.19 23.99
N VAL A 115 -5.25 -0.13 22.80
CA VAL A 115 -5.69 -1.32 22.07
C VAL A 115 -5.31 -2.55 22.91
N PRO A 116 -6.10 -3.63 22.97
CA PRO A 116 -5.55 -4.93 23.38
C PRO A 116 -4.39 -5.26 22.42
N ASN A 117 -3.13 -5.19 22.89
CA ASN A 117 -1.87 -5.38 22.16
C ASN A 117 -2.01 -6.11 20.80
N LEU A 118 -2.45 -5.40 19.75
CA LEU A 118 -2.56 -5.98 18.43
C LEU A 118 -1.14 -6.14 17.89
N SER A 119 -0.88 -7.28 17.24
CA SER A 119 0.37 -7.42 16.50
C SER A 119 0.38 -6.48 15.30
N THR A 120 1.57 -6.16 14.79
CA THR A 120 1.73 -5.40 13.53
C THR A 120 0.95 -6.04 12.39
N ALA A 121 0.90 -7.39 12.32
CA ALA A 121 0.11 -8.10 11.32
C ALA A 121 -1.42 -7.86 11.47
N ALA A 122 -1.93 -7.79 12.70
CA ALA A 122 -3.34 -7.49 12.95
C ALA A 122 -3.67 -6.01 12.66
N HIS A 123 -2.76 -5.08 13.03
CA HIS A 123 -2.86 -3.69 12.60
C HIS A 123 -2.87 -3.55 11.08
N LEU A 124 -2.06 -4.34 10.37
CA LEU A 124 -1.98 -4.32 8.91
C LEU A 124 -3.30 -4.79 8.30
N ALA A 125 -3.83 -5.94 8.76
CA ALA A 125 -5.06 -6.52 8.25
C ALA A 125 -6.27 -5.59 8.36
N ARG A 126 -6.52 -5.02 9.55
CA ARG A 126 -7.65 -4.09 9.73
C ARG A 126 -7.49 -2.81 8.92
N THR A 127 -6.25 -2.33 8.75
CA THR A 127 -5.96 -1.09 7.99
C THR A 127 -6.13 -1.32 6.50
N GLN A 128 -5.63 -2.45 5.97
CA GLN A 128 -5.86 -2.83 4.57
C GLN A 128 -7.34 -3.09 4.29
N ALA A 129 -8.07 -3.75 5.19
CA ALA A 129 -9.51 -3.93 5.05
C ALA A 129 -10.25 -2.60 4.99
N LEU A 130 -9.96 -1.66 5.90
CA LEU A 130 -10.56 -0.32 5.88
C LEU A 130 -10.18 0.45 4.60
N LEU A 131 -8.92 0.38 4.18
CA LEU A 131 -8.45 1.00 2.95
C LEU A 131 -9.24 0.48 1.74
N ILE A 132 -9.46 -0.83 1.63
CA ILE A 132 -10.28 -1.43 0.57
C ILE A 132 -11.71 -0.87 0.61
N HIS A 133 -12.36 -0.85 1.77
CA HIS A 133 -13.73 -0.31 1.87
C HIS A 133 -13.80 1.17 1.48
N VAL A 134 -12.81 1.97 1.91
CA VAL A 134 -12.71 3.39 1.53
C VAL A 134 -12.51 3.52 0.02
N LEU A 135 -11.58 2.79 -0.58
CA LEU A 135 -11.38 2.80 -2.03
C LEU A 135 -12.64 2.40 -2.80
N LEU A 136 -13.32 1.33 -2.40
CA LEU A 136 -14.57 0.92 -3.05
C LEU A 136 -15.68 1.98 -2.93
N GLY A 137 -15.75 2.70 -1.81
CA GLY A 137 -16.77 3.73 -1.58
C GLY A 137 -16.46 5.05 -2.28
N LEU A 138 -15.22 5.56 -2.18
CA LEU A 138 -14.81 6.81 -2.85
C LEU A 138 -14.93 6.71 -4.37
N LEU A 139 -14.74 5.51 -4.91
CA LEU A 139 -14.78 5.23 -6.34
C LEU A 139 -16.16 4.75 -6.83
N SER A 140 -17.16 4.78 -5.95
CA SER A 140 -18.53 4.39 -6.29
C SER A 140 -19.27 5.54 -6.97
N PRO A 141 -20.11 5.26 -7.99
CA PRO A 141 -21.04 6.27 -8.51
C PRO A 141 -22.06 6.73 -7.45
N SER A 142 -22.35 5.90 -6.45
CA SER A 142 -23.31 6.17 -5.39
C SER A 142 -22.83 7.29 -4.45
N ILE A 143 -23.57 8.40 -4.40
CA ILE A 143 -23.29 9.54 -3.52
C ILE A 143 -23.25 9.10 -2.05
N ARG A 144 -24.16 8.21 -1.66
CA ARG A 144 -24.22 7.69 -0.28
C ARG A 144 -22.96 6.91 0.09
N ARG A 145 -22.48 6.04 -0.80
CA ARG A 145 -21.26 5.25 -0.56
C ARG A 145 -20.00 6.12 -0.53
N ARG A 146 -19.96 7.15 -1.37
CA ARG A 146 -18.88 8.16 -1.32
C ARG A 146 -18.88 8.89 0.02
N ALA A 147 -20.02 9.44 0.43
CA ALA A 147 -20.13 10.14 1.73
C ALA A 147 -19.78 9.23 2.92
N GLU A 148 -20.18 7.96 2.89
CA GLU A 148 -19.81 6.99 3.92
C GLU A 148 -18.30 6.76 3.96
N ALA A 149 -17.65 6.50 2.82
CA ALA A 149 -16.20 6.33 2.75
C ALA A 149 -15.42 7.59 3.15
N GLU A 150 -15.87 8.76 2.73
CA GLU A 150 -15.31 10.06 3.13
C GLU A 150 -15.26 10.22 4.65
N SER A 151 -16.35 9.87 5.33
CA SER A 151 -16.43 9.96 6.80
C SER A 151 -15.41 9.07 7.51
N GLN A 152 -14.80 8.11 6.80
CA GLN A 152 -13.81 7.19 7.34
C GLN A 152 -12.36 7.57 7.01
N LEU A 153 -12.10 8.63 6.24
CA LEU A 153 -10.73 9.06 5.91
C LEU A 153 -9.89 9.34 7.17
N ASP A 154 -10.44 10.02 8.16
CA ASP A 154 -9.75 10.28 9.43
C ASP A 154 -9.44 9.00 10.20
N THR A 155 -10.35 8.01 10.15
CA THR A 155 -10.13 6.71 10.78
C THR A 155 -9.06 5.92 10.05
N LEU A 156 -9.06 5.93 8.73
CA LEU A 156 -8.03 5.30 7.90
C LEU A 156 -6.64 5.87 8.21
N LEU A 157 -6.49 7.19 8.22
CA LEU A 157 -5.21 7.84 8.52
C LEU A 157 -4.75 7.58 9.96
N ARG A 158 -5.68 7.50 10.91
CA ARG A 158 -5.38 7.15 12.31
C ARG A 158 -4.89 5.70 12.43
N TRP A 159 -5.59 4.74 11.82
CA TRP A 159 -5.19 3.34 11.85
C TRP A 159 -3.88 3.09 11.11
N THR A 160 -3.62 3.85 10.04
CA THR A 160 -2.35 3.85 9.32
C THR A 160 -1.20 4.34 10.21
N ARG A 161 -1.40 5.36 11.05
CA ARG A 161 -0.40 5.78 12.04
C ARG A 161 -0.16 4.72 13.10
N GLN A 162 -1.23 4.16 13.67
CA GLN A 162 -1.11 3.08 14.66
C GLN A 162 -0.35 1.86 14.09
N LEU A 163 -0.60 1.53 12.82
CA LEU A 163 0.14 0.50 12.09
C LEU A 163 1.64 0.84 11.98
N TRP A 164 1.96 2.07 11.58
CA TRP A 164 3.34 2.53 11.47
C TRP A 164 4.07 2.47 12.82
N ASP A 165 3.43 2.96 13.88
CA ASP A 165 3.99 2.98 15.24
C ASP A 165 4.25 1.56 15.75
N SER A 166 3.32 0.64 15.51
CA SER A 166 3.47 -0.79 15.84
C SER A 166 4.67 -1.40 15.11
N ALA A 167 4.80 -1.17 13.80
CA ALA A 167 5.89 -1.73 13.02
C ALA A 167 7.26 -1.14 13.39
N ASN A 168 7.31 0.16 13.70
CA ASN A 168 8.51 0.83 14.17
C ASN A 168 8.95 0.30 15.56
N HIS A 169 7.99 0.03 16.46
CA HIS A 169 8.27 -0.60 17.74
C HIS A 169 8.81 -2.03 17.58
N ASP A 170 8.20 -2.84 16.70
CA ASP A 170 8.69 -4.20 16.40
C ASP A 170 10.09 -4.17 15.77
N ALA A 171 10.39 -3.17 14.94
CA ALA A 171 11.72 -2.97 14.37
C ALA A 171 12.77 -2.62 15.44
N ALA A 172 12.43 -1.70 16.36
CA ALA A 172 13.30 -1.31 17.46
C ALA A 172 13.60 -2.46 18.44
N THR A 173 12.64 -3.37 18.61
CA THR A 173 12.77 -4.55 19.48
C THR A 173 13.26 -5.81 18.76
N SER A 174 13.56 -5.72 17.46
CA SER A 174 13.94 -6.87 16.60
C SER A 174 12.91 -8.00 16.54
N SER A 175 11.63 -7.70 16.78
CA SER A 175 10.52 -8.66 16.80
C SER A 175 9.98 -9.00 15.40
N LEU A 176 10.38 -8.24 14.37
CA LEU A 176 9.93 -8.41 12.97
C LEU A 176 10.48 -9.67 12.29
N VAL A 177 11.60 -10.19 12.76
CA VAL A 177 12.15 -11.46 12.28
C VAL A 177 11.77 -12.50 13.33
N PRO A 178 10.85 -13.43 13.04
CA PRO A 178 10.69 -14.58 13.92
C PRO A 178 12.03 -15.31 13.92
N LEU A 179 12.77 -15.22 15.04
CA LEU A 179 13.84 -16.17 15.33
C LEU A 179 13.15 -17.52 15.47
N GLY A 180 13.00 -18.21 14.35
CA GLY A 180 12.42 -19.53 14.31
C GLY A 180 13.21 -20.47 15.21
N THR A 181 12.59 -21.58 15.58
CA THR A 181 13.30 -22.71 16.16
C THR A 181 14.56 -23.02 15.33
N PRO A 182 15.66 -23.55 15.91
CA PRO A 182 16.94 -23.78 15.23
C PRO A 182 16.87 -24.66 13.96
N ALA A 183 15.70 -25.19 13.60
CA ALA A 183 15.41 -25.92 12.36
C ALA A 183 14.81 -25.06 11.22
N ALA A 184 14.41 -23.80 11.46
CA ALA A 184 13.79 -22.95 10.44
C ALA A 184 14.85 -22.25 9.57
N ASN A 185 14.71 -22.32 8.24
CA ASN A 185 15.59 -21.64 7.30
C ASN A 185 15.55 -20.11 7.54
N PRO A 186 16.68 -19.45 7.88
CA PRO A 186 16.71 -18.01 8.20
C PRO A 186 16.25 -17.13 7.03
N ILE A 187 16.47 -17.57 5.79
CA ILE A 187 16.04 -16.83 4.58
C ILE A 187 14.51 -16.76 4.49
N THR A 188 13.81 -17.83 4.87
CA THR A 188 12.34 -17.83 4.92
C THR A 188 11.82 -16.84 5.97
N GLY A 189 12.49 -16.73 7.12
CA GLY A 189 12.16 -15.75 8.15
C GLY A 189 12.36 -14.31 7.67
N LEU A 190 13.49 -14.02 7.04
CA LEU A 190 13.78 -12.71 6.44
C LEU A 190 12.80 -12.35 5.33
N TYR A 191 12.44 -13.31 4.47
CA TYR A 191 11.47 -13.08 3.41
C TYR A 191 10.07 -12.74 3.95
N ARG A 192 9.62 -13.43 5.01
CA ARG A 192 8.36 -13.10 5.69
C ARG A 192 8.40 -11.70 6.32
N ALA A 193 9.51 -11.35 6.97
CA ALA A 193 9.71 -10.02 7.52
C ALA A 193 9.70 -8.94 6.42
N PHE A 194 10.35 -9.19 5.28
CA PHE A 194 10.32 -8.31 4.12
C PHE A 194 8.89 -8.06 3.65
N ILE A 195 8.11 -9.13 3.45
CA ILE A 195 6.70 -9.03 3.03
C ILE A 195 5.90 -8.20 4.01
N LEU A 196 6.01 -8.47 5.32
CA LEU A 196 5.27 -7.74 6.35
C LEU A 196 5.64 -6.25 6.33
N THR A 197 6.94 -5.94 6.40
CA THR A 197 7.42 -4.55 6.46
C THR A 197 7.05 -3.77 5.20
N GLU A 198 7.29 -4.31 4.00
CA GLU A 198 6.90 -3.64 2.75
C GLU A 198 5.38 -3.50 2.61
N SER A 199 4.59 -4.45 3.12
CA SER A 199 3.13 -4.31 3.16
C SER A 199 2.70 -3.12 4.03
N VAL A 200 3.39 -2.88 5.16
CA VAL A 200 3.15 -1.69 5.98
C VAL A 200 3.45 -0.42 5.18
N ARG A 201 4.63 -0.35 4.53
CA ARG A 201 5.06 0.85 3.79
C ARG A 201 4.14 1.15 2.60
N ARG A 202 3.77 0.13 1.81
CA ARG A 202 2.81 0.24 0.70
C ARG A 202 1.43 0.68 1.16
N THR A 203 0.93 0.10 2.26
CA THR A 203 -0.37 0.50 2.84
C THR A 203 -0.34 1.95 3.33
N TYR A 204 0.76 2.36 3.99
CA TYR A 204 0.94 3.74 4.45
C TYR A 204 0.89 4.74 3.29
N LEU A 205 1.66 4.48 2.22
CA LEU A 205 1.71 5.32 1.03
C LEU A 205 0.34 5.43 0.37
N ILE A 206 -0.33 4.30 0.09
CA ILE A 206 -1.63 4.34 -0.59
C ILE A 206 -2.69 5.05 0.24
N ALA A 207 -2.73 4.83 1.57
CA ALA A 207 -3.70 5.52 2.42
C ALA A 207 -3.52 7.05 2.39
N HIS A 208 -2.28 7.53 2.50
CA HIS A 208 -2.00 8.97 2.49
C HIS A 208 -2.19 9.60 1.10
N ILE A 209 -1.69 8.95 0.04
CA ILE A 209 -1.83 9.44 -1.33
C ILE A 209 -3.31 9.44 -1.73
N THR A 210 -4.08 8.40 -1.43
CA THR A 210 -5.52 8.35 -1.70
C THR A 210 -6.26 9.49 -1.00
N ALA A 211 -5.98 9.71 0.29
CA ALA A 211 -6.59 10.82 1.03
C ALA A 211 -6.21 12.19 0.43
N GLY A 212 -4.94 12.36 0.03
CA GLY A 212 -4.47 13.58 -0.62
C GLY A 212 -5.14 13.84 -1.97
N VAL A 213 -5.12 12.85 -2.85
CA VAL A 213 -5.79 12.88 -4.17
C VAL A 213 -7.27 13.22 -4.01
N TYR A 214 -7.98 12.53 -3.11
CA TYR A 214 -9.41 12.73 -2.92
C TYR A 214 -9.75 14.14 -2.40
N LEU A 215 -9.02 14.62 -1.39
CA LEU A 215 -9.25 15.94 -0.81
C LEU A 215 -8.96 17.07 -1.80
N ASN A 216 -7.98 16.90 -2.70
CA ASN A 216 -7.72 17.85 -3.78
C ASN A 216 -8.86 17.89 -4.81
N LEU A 217 -9.42 16.74 -5.21
CA LEU A 217 -10.57 16.69 -6.13
C LEU A 217 -11.80 17.46 -5.62
N ARG A 218 -12.02 17.44 -4.30
CA ARG A 218 -13.21 18.03 -3.68
C ARG A 218 -13.29 19.56 -3.80
N SER A 219 -12.21 20.25 -4.20
CA SER A 219 -12.18 21.71 -4.48
C SER A 219 -12.68 22.63 -3.34
N SER A 220 -12.85 22.13 -2.11
CA SER A 220 -13.54 22.84 -1.02
C SER A 220 -12.71 22.97 0.27
N GLY A 221 -11.39 22.85 0.18
CA GLY A 221 -10.48 22.98 1.32
C GLY A 221 -9.16 23.64 0.94
N PRO A 222 -8.36 24.11 1.91
CA PRO A 222 -7.00 24.56 1.63
C PRO A 222 -6.25 23.43 0.90
N PRO A 223 -5.36 23.75 -0.06
CA PRO A 223 -4.58 22.75 -0.77
C PRO A 223 -3.93 21.80 0.25
N TYR A 224 -3.72 20.54 -0.15
CA TYR A 224 -3.11 19.48 0.67
C TYR A 224 -1.62 19.76 1.02
N SER A 225 -1.22 21.03 1.17
CA SER A 225 0.11 21.51 1.54
C SER A 225 0.44 21.31 3.03
N HIS A 226 -0.48 20.83 3.86
CA HIS A 226 -0.30 20.71 5.31
C HIS A 226 -0.41 19.30 5.89
N ALA A 227 -0.67 18.26 5.07
CA ALA A 227 -1.07 16.95 5.58
C ALA A 227 -0.24 15.75 5.09
N CYS A 228 0.75 15.94 4.20
CA CYS A 228 1.68 14.86 3.89
C CYS A 228 2.56 14.62 5.12
N ARG A 229 2.26 13.58 5.90
CA ARG A 229 2.92 13.26 7.18
C ARG A 229 4.27 12.57 7.00
N GLY A 230 5.00 13.01 5.99
CA GLY A 230 6.33 12.56 5.64
C GLY A 230 6.37 11.42 4.63
N ASP A 231 7.48 11.39 3.89
CA ASP A 231 7.81 10.32 2.96
C ASP A 231 8.42 9.13 3.70
N VAL A 232 8.24 7.94 3.15
CA VAL A 232 8.73 6.68 3.69
C VAL A 232 9.70 6.04 2.71
N TYR A 233 10.68 5.31 3.23
CA TYR A 233 11.43 4.39 2.38
C TYR A 233 10.50 3.33 1.79
N ILE A 234 10.79 2.87 0.59
CA ILE A 234 10.13 1.70 0.00
C ILE A 234 11.14 0.96 -0.85
N THR A 235 10.98 -0.37 -0.94
CA THR A 235 11.80 -1.18 -1.86
C THR A 235 11.25 -1.02 -3.27
N GLN A 236 12.02 -0.39 -4.16
CA GLN A 236 11.56 -0.03 -5.51
C GLN A 236 12.05 -0.97 -6.62
N ARG A 237 12.96 -1.91 -6.32
CA ARG A 237 13.47 -2.87 -7.31
C ARG A 237 12.40 -3.89 -7.72
N ALA A 238 12.15 -4.00 -9.02
CA ALA A 238 11.28 -5.02 -9.59
C ALA A 238 11.74 -6.45 -9.22
N GLY A 239 10.78 -7.36 -9.04
CA GLY A 239 11.05 -8.76 -8.73
C GLY A 239 11.36 -9.07 -7.25
N LEU A 240 11.56 -8.07 -6.39
CA LEU A 240 11.63 -8.29 -4.94
C LEU A 240 10.24 -8.50 -4.33
N TRP A 241 9.28 -7.62 -4.62
CA TRP A 241 7.90 -7.79 -4.16
C TRP A 241 7.22 -8.99 -4.81
N ASP A 242 7.35 -9.17 -6.13
CA ASP A 242 6.65 -10.26 -6.83
C ASP A 242 7.32 -11.63 -6.73
N ALA A 243 8.36 -11.76 -5.91
CA ALA A 243 9.09 -13.01 -5.73
C ALA A 243 8.12 -14.16 -5.36
N ALA A 244 8.19 -15.28 -6.07
CA ALA A 244 7.29 -16.40 -5.80
C ALA A 244 7.59 -17.11 -4.46
N GLY A 245 8.78 -16.90 -3.90
CA GLY A 245 9.22 -17.53 -2.66
C GLY A 245 10.61 -17.04 -2.24
N ALA A 246 11.05 -17.50 -1.06
CA ALA A 246 12.24 -17.00 -0.37
C ALA A 246 13.53 -17.16 -1.19
N ALA A 247 13.70 -18.27 -1.92
CA ALA A 247 14.89 -18.50 -2.75
C ALA A 247 15.00 -17.52 -3.94
N ARG A 248 13.87 -17.18 -4.59
CA ARG A 248 13.85 -16.18 -5.67
C ARG A 248 14.10 -14.78 -5.14
N TRP A 249 13.51 -14.46 -3.98
CA TRP A 249 13.75 -13.19 -3.30
C TRP A 249 15.24 -13.04 -2.95
N GLU A 250 15.86 -14.07 -2.36
CA GLU A 250 17.30 -14.09 -2.04
C GLU A 250 18.16 -13.90 -3.29
N ALA A 251 17.88 -14.62 -4.39
CA ALA A 251 18.62 -14.47 -5.63
C ALA A 251 18.57 -13.02 -6.16
N THR A 252 17.40 -12.38 -6.10
CA THR A 252 17.24 -10.98 -6.52
C THR A 252 18.01 -10.02 -5.60
N VAL A 253 17.95 -10.20 -4.28
CA VAL A 253 18.70 -9.38 -3.31
C VAL A 253 20.21 -9.47 -3.53
N LEU A 254 20.72 -10.65 -3.88
CA LEU A 254 22.14 -10.86 -4.16
C LEU A 254 22.57 -10.34 -5.53
N GLY A 255 21.66 -10.30 -6.50
CA GLY A 255 21.94 -9.89 -7.87
C GLY A 255 21.82 -8.39 -8.15
N ALA A 256 21.01 -7.65 -7.39
CA ALA A 256 20.73 -6.25 -7.66
C ALA A 256 20.52 -5.41 -6.39
N CYS A 257 20.82 -4.11 -6.49
CA CYS A 257 20.51 -3.15 -5.44
C CYS A 257 18.99 -3.10 -5.20
N PRO A 258 18.50 -3.18 -3.95
CA PRO A 258 17.06 -3.14 -3.64
C PRO A 258 16.33 -1.85 -4.05
N LEU A 259 17.05 -0.79 -4.41
CA LEU A 259 16.51 0.56 -4.62
C LEU A 259 15.65 1.00 -3.44
N PHE A 260 16.19 0.84 -2.23
CA PHE A 260 15.49 1.21 -1.00
C PHE A 260 15.67 2.71 -0.75
N LEU A 261 14.71 3.48 -1.24
CA LEU A 261 14.75 4.94 -1.27
C LEU A 261 13.39 5.50 -0.86
N HIS A 262 13.39 6.76 -0.42
CA HIS A 262 12.19 7.55 -0.21
C HIS A 262 11.32 7.60 -1.49
N CYS A 263 10.00 7.42 -1.36
CA CYS A 263 9.11 7.29 -2.51
C CYS A 263 9.11 8.54 -3.41
N LEU A 264 9.17 9.73 -2.82
CA LEU A 264 9.19 11.01 -3.53
C LEU A 264 10.55 11.30 -4.19
N ARG A 265 11.61 10.58 -3.80
CA ARG A 265 12.94 10.65 -4.43
C ARG A 265 13.08 9.82 -5.71
N GLY A 266 11.97 9.26 -6.21
CA GLY A 266 11.99 8.48 -7.44
C GLY A 266 12.51 9.24 -8.67
N HIS A 267 12.40 10.57 -8.69
CA HIS A 267 12.86 11.41 -9.81
C HIS A 267 14.37 11.30 -10.06
N ASP A 268 15.14 10.84 -9.07
CA ASP A 268 16.58 10.59 -9.21
C ASP A 268 16.87 9.34 -10.08
N LEU A 269 15.90 8.42 -10.24
CA LEU A 269 16.11 7.11 -10.88
C LEU A 269 16.49 7.19 -12.37
N PRO A 270 15.83 8.01 -13.21
CA PRO A 270 16.22 8.16 -14.60
C PRO A 270 17.62 8.77 -14.76
N GLU A 271 17.99 9.70 -13.88
CA GLU A 271 19.30 10.39 -13.92
C GLU A 271 20.45 9.45 -13.63
N VAL A 272 20.24 8.48 -12.74
CA VAL A 272 21.24 7.44 -12.42
C VAL A 272 21.14 6.20 -13.31
N GLY A 273 20.36 6.27 -14.40
CA GLY A 273 20.32 5.25 -15.45
C GLY A 273 19.50 4.00 -15.13
N ILE A 274 18.55 4.07 -14.19
CA ILE A 274 17.65 2.94 -13.88
C ILE A 274 16.51 2.89 -14.90
N ALA A 275 16.32 1.72 -15.52
CA ALA A 275 15.24 1.48 -16.46
C ALA A 275 13.88 1.39 -15.76
N ALA A 276 12.80 1.82 -16.42
CA ALA A 276 11.45 1.69 -15.87
C ALA A 276 11.08 0.22 -15.58
N ALA A 277 11.49 -0.71 -16.45
CA ALA A 277 11.24 -2.14 -16.27
C ALA A 277 11.93 -2.73 -15.01
N ASP A 278 12.99 -2.08 -14.52
CA ASP A 278 13.68 -2.48 -13.30
C ASP A 278 13.02 -1.95 -12.02
N VAL A 279 11.96 -1.14 -12.16
CA VAL A 279 11.23 -0.53 -11.06
C VAL A 279 9.89 -1.21 -10.86
N ASP A 280 9.57 -1.46 -9.60
CA ASP A 280 8.36 -2.13 -9.14
C ASP A 280 7.08 -1.47 -9.69
N GLU A 281 6.11 -2.29 -10.10
CA GLU A 281 4.82 -1.85 -10.65
C GLU A 281 4.07 -0.90 -9.71
N PHE A 282 4.11 -1.17 -8.40
CA PHE A 282 3.49 -0.29 -7.40
C PHE A 282 4.08 1.11 -7.45
N VAL A 283 5.41 1.19 -7.51
CA VAL A 283 6.14 2.45 -7.46
C VAL A 283 5.96 3.24 -8.74
N ARG A 284 6.01 2.57 -9.90
CA ARG A 284 5.69 3.19 -11.19
C ARG A 284 4.29 3.78 -11.22
N HIS A 285 3.30 3.09 -10.64
CA HIS A 285 1.94 3.63 -10.52
C HIS A 285 1.88 4.84 -9.58
N LEU A 286 2.67 4.88 -8.50
CA LEU A 286 2.74 6.10 -7.69
C LEU A 286 3.36 7.26 -8.45
N PHE A 287 4.35 7.02 -9.31
CA PHE A 287 4.98 8.07 -10.11
C PHE A 287 4.03 8.73 -11.11
N THR A 288 2.99 8.04 -11.58
CA THR A 288 1.99 8.67 -12.47
C THR A 288 1.25 9.81 -11.78
N VAL A 289 1.09 9.73 -10.45
CA VAL A 289 0.43 10.77 -9.65
C VAL A 289 1.44 11.77 -9.07
N LEU A 290 2.67 11.35 -8.82
CA LEU A 290 3.71 12.18 -8.21
C LEU A 290 4.51 12.98 -9.24
N TRP A 291 4.62 12.55 -10.50
CA TRP A 291 5.38 13.26 -11.53
C TRP A 291 4.44 13.83 -12.58
N GLU A 292 4.99 14.53 -13.57
CA GLU A 292 4.24 14.88 -14.78
C GLU A 292 4.04 13.63 -15.64
N ALA A 293 2.84 13.44 -16.20
CA ALA A 293 2.52 12.27 -17.02
C ALA A 293 3.53 12.07 -18.18
N ASP A 294 3.86 13.15 -18.88
CA ASP A 294 4.84 13.15 -19.97
C ASP A 294 6.25 12.74 -19.51
N GLU A 295 6.61 12.98 -18.25
CA GLU A 295 7.91 12.60 -17.71
C GLU A 295 8.01 11.09 -17.49
N VAL A 296 6.96 10.50 -16.91
CA VAL A 296 6.86 9.05 -16.72
C VAL A 296 6.84 8.35 -18.08
N GLU A 297 6.02 8.83 -19.03
CA GLU A 297 5.96 8.26 -20.37
C GLU A 297 7.31 8.35 -21.09
N ARG A 298 7.97 9.51 -21.07
CA ARG A 298 9.32 9.68 -21.64
C ARG A 298 10.34 8.76 -20.97
N TRP A 299 10.27 8.53 -19.67
CA TRP A 299 11.17 7.61 -18.99
C TRP A 299 10.91 6.15 -19.40
N THR A 300 9.65 5.73 -19.46
CA THR A 300 9.25 4.40 -19.93
C THR A 300 9.68 4.15 -21.37
N MET A 301 9.42 5.09 -22.28
CA MET A 301 9.77 4.99 -23.70
C MET A 301 11.29 4.97 -23.92
N ARG A 302 12.05 5.83 -23.23
CA ARG A 302 13.53 5.86 -23.35
C ARG A 302 14.21 4.58 -22.87
N THR A 303 13.59 3.88 -21.93
CA THR A 303 14.18 2.68 -21.31
C THR A 303 13.61 1.37 -21.85
N GLY A 304 12.81 1.43 -22.92
CA GLY A 304 12.22 0.26 -23.57
C GLY A 304 11.19 -0.47 -22.72
N GLY A 305 10.62 0.19 -21.70
CA GLY A 305 9.53 -0.37 -20.91
C GLY A 305 8.21 -0.32 -21.68
N GLU A 306 7.31 -1.26 -21.41
CA GLU A 306 5.92 -1.12 -21.85
C GLU A 306 5.27 0.03 -21.07
N VAL A 307 4.66 0.98 -21.79
CA VAL A 307 3.69 1.90 -21.18
C VAL A 307 2.54 1.02 -20.72
N THR A 308 2.48 0.69 -19.43
CA THR A 308 1.32 0.03 -18.85
C THR A 308 0.16 1.01 -18.79
N ALA A 309 -0.38 1.37 -19.95
CA ALA A 309 -1.77 1.73 -20.16
C ALA A 309 -2.53 0.42 -20.46
N ALA A 310 -2.45 -0.53 -19.53
CA ALA A 310 -3.27 -1.73 -19.56
C ALA A 310 -4.19 -1.65 -18.36
N TYR A 311 -5.32 -0.96 -18.58
CA TYR A 311 -6.43 -0.76 -17.65
C TYR A 311 -6.99 -2.09 -17.13
#